data_AF-A0A7S3V905-F1
#
_entry.id   AF-A0A7S3V905-F1
#
_cell.length_a   1.000
_cell.length_b   1.000
_cell.length_c   1.000
_cell.angle_alpha   90.00
_cell.angle_beta   90.00
_cell.angle_gamma   90.00
#
_symmetry.space_group_name_H-M   'P 1'
#
loop_
_entity.id
_entity.type
_entity.pdbx_description
1 polymer ?
#
loop_
_entity_poly.entity_id
_entity_poly.type
_entity_poly.pdbx_seq_one_letter_code
_entity_poly.pdbx_strand_id
1 'polypeptide(L)'
;MVLPCHEVDCNSEGSCSSQSYHSPISSPIPSALSSKNDHKPGNNYGDKSEQSTTGKEKIIEYAAISFDPSKCREFSCIGSSLATKANPREIKSWIGLSLTLDGRDKITKVLQYSSRLLGFYYESISASITKAAVSSANFDGESSTNAVGKLGLALLYRARSKRFRKLQKALTTSRKAYRLGRTITEIDKFRSMGVVHWLAWHLRQNIFERGEESHIEDEKGLESETKMKNLAKLESSGSLHQIKTFVAKRNVVNFEESAAPTITLPRQVSSNLSPKLVILKSRNVRQFSAAGKLFHTSLSFFIDEQLTSKVAETPPFWKVLSSTCKLLGLAGFWAGDNISYLHSTGFLSDERRHHHQGNMLGSAKVASLFAARCYFFAAVSGLYMNFRDWYSHRNGALSKAIEELQVCRCRKDAIKIPENKSEEHTLDKPNIALEEFELQKQVELLEDELKNVEQKHAQICLALMKSCCDSIVFSNNAGIDLHLKYRGKKMSEGVQSVFGIISALTVLYNNFPKNL
;
A
#
# COMPACT_ATOMS: atom_id res chain seq x y z
N MET A 1 -26.61 34.69 1.19
CA MET A 1 -25.76 35.87 1.35
C MET A 1 -24.99 36.06 0.05
N VAL A 2 -25.35 37.09 -0.69
CA VAL A 2 -24.84 37.42 -2.03
C VAL A 2 -23.62 38.33 -1.84
N LEU A 3 -22.48 37.96 -2.45
CA LEU A 3 -21.30 38.82 -2.54
C LEU A 3 -21.27 39.45 -3.95
N PRO A 4 -20.91 40.74 -4.09
CA PRO A 4 -20.84 41.37 -5.40
C PRO A 4 -19.48 41.07 -6.07
N CYS A 5 -19.53 40.64 -7.32
CA CYS A 5 -18.39 40.63 -8.22
C CYS A 5 -18.22 42.03 -8.82
N HIS A 6 -17.02 42.60 -8.69
CA HIS A 6 -16.60 43.75 -9.47
C HIS A 6 -16.26 43.30 -10.90
N GLU A 7 -17.02 43.80 -11.87
CA GLU A 7 -16.66 43.81 -13.29
C GLU A 7 -15.47 44.76 -13.51
N VAL A 8 -14.46 44.28 -14.23
CA VAL A 8 -13.39 45.10 -14.80
C VAL A 8 -13.49 44.90 -16.31
N ASP A 9 -13.93 45.95 -16.99
CA ASP A 9 -13.91 46.08 -18.44
C ASP A 9 -12.48 46.18 -18.95
N CYS A 10 -12.11 45.31 -19.88
CA CYS A 10 -10.96 45.48 -20.75
C CYS A 10 -11.39 45.23 -22.20
N ASN A 11 -11.75 46.32 -22.88
CA ASN A 11 -11.73 46.41 -24.34
C ASN A 11 -10.28 46.54 -24.82
N SER A 12 -9.84 45.66 -25.71
CA SER A 12 -8.99 46.09 -26.83
C SER A 12 -9.11 45.11 -28.00
N GLU A 13 -9.69 45.62 -29.07
CA GLU A 13 -9.74 45.05 -30.40
C GLU A 13 -8.32 44.81 -30.96
N GLY A 14 -8.18 43.77 -31.77
CA GLY A 14 -6.91 43.41 -32.40
C GLY A 14 -7.09 42.32 -33.43
N SER A 15 -7.73 42.68 -34.55
CA SER A 15 -7.79 41.90 -35.78
C SER A 15 -6.40 41.60 -36.33
N CYS A 16 -6.12 40.36 -36.73
CA CYS A 16 -5.12 40.10 -37.78
C CYS A 16 -5.35 38.74 -38.48
N SER A 17 -5.89 38.86 -39.69
CA SER A 17 -5.59 38.12 -40.92
C SER A 17 -5.12 36.66 -40.87
N SER A 18 -5.99 35.83 -41.45
CA SER A 18 -5.73 34.58 -42.14
C SER A 18 -4.54 34.65 -43.11
N GLN A 19 -3.63 33.67 -43.05
CA GLN A 19 -2.83 33.25 -44.22
C GLN A 19 -2.73 31.72 -44.28
N SER A 20 -3.29 31.20 -45.36
CA SER A 20 -3.14 29.84 -45.87
C SER A 20 -1.72 29.59 -46.35
N TYR A 21 -1.13 28.44 -46.01
CA TYR A 21 -0.03 27.90 -46.81
C TYR A 21 -0.20 26.39 -47.07
N HIS A 22 0.14 26.07 -48.31
CA HIS A 22 0.00 24.81 -49.03
C HIS A 22 0.73 23.60 -48.40
N SER A 23 0.17 22.42 -48.63
CA SER A 23 0.87 21.11 -48.62
C SER A 23 1.77 20.94 -49.87
N PRO A 24 2.37 19.77 -50.12
CA PRO A 24 3.35 19.00 -49.35
C PRO A 24 4.66 18.82 -50.15
N ILE A 25 5.82 18.66 -49.50
CA ILE A 25 7.04 18.20 -50.19
C ILE A 25 7.47 16.86 -49.62
N SER A 26 7.20 15.84 -50.43
CA SER A 26 7.86 14.54 -50.45
C SER A 26 9.34 14.71 -50.78
N SER A 27 10.21 14.05 -50.00
CA SER A 27 11.59 13.81 -50.44
C SER A 27 12.03 12.39 -50.08
N PRO A 28 12.95 11.81 -50.87
CA PRO A 28 12.97 10.40 -51.17
C PRO A 28 13.97 9.60 -50.32
N ILE A 29 13.69 8.30 -50.24
CA ILE A 29 14.57 7.22 -49.79
C ILE A 29 15.77 7.12 -50.75
N PRO A 30 17.01 7.01 -50.24
CA PRO A 30 18.09 6.36 -50.96
C PRO A 30 18.37 4.99 -50.35
N SER A 31 18.06 3.96 -51.12
CA SER A 31 18.65 2.64 -50.98
C SER A 31 19.89 2.59 -51.88
N ALA A 32 21.02 2.12 -51.33
CA ALA A 32 21.92 1.13 -51.93
C ALA A 32 23.43 1.42 -51.78
N LEU A 33 24.12 0.31 -51.51
CA LEU A 33 25.50 -0.04 -51.87
C LEU A 33 26.65 0.63 -51.10
N SER A 34 27.22 -0.14 -50.18
CA SER A 34 28.68 -0.21 -50.05
C SER A 34 29.11 -1.62 -49.68
N SER A 35 29.75 -2.28 -50.63
CA SER A 35 30.57 -3.47 -50.42
C SER A 35 31.82 -3.05 -49.66
N LYS A 36 32.18 -3.77 -48.60
CA LYS A 36 33.58 -3.87 -48.15
C LYS A 36 33.77 -5.19 -47.40
N ASN A 37 34.45 -6.09 -48.08
CA ASN A 37 35.28 -7.13 -47.47
C ASN A 37 36.20 -6.46 -46.45
N ASP A 38 36.37 -7.06 -45.27
CA ASP A 38 37.70 -7.14 -44.65
C ASP A 38 37.74 -8.11 -43.45
N HIS A 39 38.71 -9.03 -43.55
CA HIS A 39 39.58 -9.54 -42.49
C HIS A 39 38.97 -10.18 -41.23
N LYS A 40 38.93 -11.52 -41.23
CA LYS A 40 39.01 -12.36 -40.03
C LYS A 40 40.45 -12.39 -39.50
N PRO A 41 40.74 -12.01 -38.24
CA PRO A 41 41.95 -12.46 -37.58
C PRO A 41 41.76 -13.90 -37.09
N GLY A 42 42.63 -14.79 -37.55
CA GLY A 42 42.75 -16.16 -37.07
C GLY A 42 43.31 -16.20 -35.65
N ASN A 43 42.59 -16.82 -34.73
CA ASN A 43 43.13 -17.18 -33.42
C ASN A 43 43.76 -18.57 -33.50
N ASN A 44 45.09 -18.57 -33.64
CA ASN A 44 45.96 -19.70 -33.30
C ASN A 44 45.86 -19.96 -31.80
N TYR A 45 45.14 -21.02 -31.40
CA TYR A 45 45.32 -21.61 -30.08
C TYR A 45 46.39 -22.68 -30.20
N GLY A 46 47.58 -22.35 -29.69
CA GLY A 46 48.70 -23.25 -29.55
C GLY A 46 48.36 -24.41 -28.62
N ASP A 47 48.60 -25.60 -29.16
CA ASP A 47 48.64 -26.88 -28.50
C ASP A 47 49.75 -26.85 -27.43
N LYS A 48 49.36 -26.97 -26.15
CA LYS A 48 50.30 -27.18 -25.04
C LYS A 48 50.08 -28.58 -24.52
N SER A 49 51.03 -29.43 -24.88
CA SER A 49 51.27 -30.76 -24.34
C SER A 49 51.32 -30.74 -22.81
N GLU A 50 50.44 -31.51 -22.18
CA GLU A 50 50.49 -31.82 -20.76
C GLU A 50 51.62 -32.81 -20.50
N GLN A 51 52.69 -32.32 -19.84
CA GLN A 51 53.69 -33.17 -19.21
C GLN A 51 53.13 -33.76 -17.91
N SER A 52 52.95 -35.08 -17.94
CA SER A 52 52.77 -35.95 -16.79
C SER A 52 53.92 -35.78 -15.79
N THR A 53 53.63 -35.21 -14.62
CA THR A 53 54.50 -35.27 -13.43
C THR A 53 53.84 -36.14 -12.38
N THR A 54 54.44 -37.30 -12.16
CA THR A 54 54.11 -38.25 -11.09
C THR A 54 54.51 -37.66 -9.73
N GLY A 55 53.54 -37.08 -9.02
CA GLY A 55 53.69 -36.58 -7.66
C GLY A 55 53.40 -37.67 -6.62
N LYS A 56 54.41 -37.97 -5.79
CA LYS A 56 54.35 -38.88 -4.65
C LYS A 56 53.28 -38.44 -3.64
N GLU A 57 52.35 -39.33 -3.31
CA GLU A 57 51.43 -39.19 -2.18
C GLU A 57 52.22 -39.08 -0.87
N LYS A 58 52.14 -37.92 -0.23
CA LYS A 58 52.54 -37.73 1.17
C LYS A 58 51.28 -37.96 2.01
N ILE A 59 51.21 -39.12 2.65
CA ILE A 59 50.20 -39.43 3.66
C ILE A 59 50.40 -38.44 4.80
N ILE A 60 49.49 -37.48 4.94
CA ILE A 60 49.40 -36.60 6.11
C ILE A 60 48.56 -37.35 7.14
N GLU A 61 49.25 -37.85 8.16
CA GLU A 61 48.64 -38.44 9.35
C GLU A 61 47.93 -37.32 10.14
N TYR A 62 46.61 -37.29 10.06
CA TYR A 62 45.78 -36.38 10.86
C TYR A 62 45.81 -36.88 12.31
N ALA A 63 46.62 -36.22 13.14
CA ALA A 63 46.54 -36.37 14.59
C ALA A 63 45.10 -36.05 15.03
N ALA A 64 44.44 -37.03 15.64
CA ALA A 64 43.11 -36.88 16.20
C ALA A 64 43.17 -35.85 17.35
N ILE A 65 42.78 -34.61 17.05
CA ILE A 65 42.56 -33.58 18.07
C ILE A 65 41.32 -34.02 18.86
N SER A 66 41.52 -34.52 20.07
CA SER A 66 40.41 -34.86 20.97
C SER A 66 39.67 -33.58 21.33
N PHE A 67 38.46 -33.42 20.79
CA PHE A 67 37.60 -32.29 21.08
C PHE A 67 37.02 -32.49 22.48
N ASP A 68 37.40 -31.63 23.43
CA ASP A 68 36.85 -31.60 24.78
C ASP A 68 35.57 -30.73 24.78
N PRO A 69 34.37 -31.32 24.80
CA PRO A 69 33.11 -30.58 24.73
C PRO A 69 32.86 -29.72 25.98
N SER A 70 33.62 -29.89 27.07
CA SER A 70 33.42 -29.17 28.33
C SER A 70 34.02 -27.75 28.34
N LYS A 71 34.90 -27.42 27.39
CA LYS A 71 35.54 -26.09 27.28
C LYS A 71 34.81 -25.08 26.37
N CYS A 72 33.71 -25.48 25.72
CA CYS A 72 32.96 -24.65 24.79
C CYS A 72 31.79 -23.89 25.44
N ARG A 73 32.02 -23.11 26.51
CA ARG A 73 30.97 -22.21 27.06
C ARG A 73 30.68 -21.00 26.17
N GLU A 74 31.55 -20.69 25.20
CA GLU A 74 31.37 -19.58 24.23
C GLU A 74 30.28 -19.82 23.17
N PHE A 75 29.81 -21.05 22.95
CA PHE A 75 28.72 -21.28 21.98
C PHE A 75 27.34 -20.87 22.51
N SER A 76 27.18 -20.67 23.82
CA SER A 76 25.92 -20.21 24.40
C SER A 76 25.57 -18.78 24.00
N CYS A 77 26.57 -17.89 23.84
CA CYS A 77 26.34 -16.52 23.37
C CYS A 77 26.04 -16.44 21.86
N ILE A 78 26.57 -17.40 21.09
CA ILE A 78 26.23 -17.56 19.66
C ILE A 78 24.78 -17.96 19.51
N GLY A 79 24.28 -18.86 20.37
CA GLY A 79 22.88 -19.29 20.40
C GLY A 79 21.90 -18.13 20.70
N SER A 80 22.19 -17.31 21.71
CA SER A 80 21.33 -16.16 22.05
C SER A 80 21.40 -15.02 21.02
N SER A 81 22.57 -14.80 20.40
CA SER A 81 22.75 -13.84 19.31
C SER A 81 22.15 -14.29 17.97
N LEU A 82 22.07 -15.61 17.71
CA LEU A 82 21.34 -16.17 16.56
C LEU A 82 19.83 -16.24 16.80
N ALA A 83 19.39 -16.49 18.03
CA ALA A 83 17.97 -16.51 18.39
C ALA A 83 17.33 -15.11 18.33
N THR A 84 18.11 -14.05 18.50
CA THR A 84 17.69 -12.64 18.32
C THR A 84 17.82 -12.16 16.87
N LYS A 85 18.50 -12.92 16.00
CA LYS A 85 18.63 -12.56 14.59
C LYS A 85 17.40 -12.96 13.79
N ALA A 86 17.07 -12.10 12.84
CA ALA A 86 15.92 -12.22 11.95
C ALA A 86 15.89 -13.62 11.30
N ASN A 87 14.83 -14.38 11.52
CA ASN A 87 14.69 -15.74 11.02
C ASN A 87 14.58 -15.70 9.48
N PRO A 88 15.49 -16.32 8.72
CA PRO A 88 15.44 -16.29 7.26
C PRO A 88 14.22 -17.03 6.68
N ARG A 89 13.41 -17.67 7.52
CA ARG A 89 12.10 -18.24 7.12
C ARG A 89 10.95 -17.25 7.28
N GLU A 90 11.13 -16.20 8.07
CA GLU A 90 10.10 -15.20 8.31
C GLU A 90 10.11 -14.13 7.23
N ILE A 91 8.95 -13.88 6.63
CA ILE A 91 8.81 -12.85 5.59
C ILE A 91 9.20 -11.46 6.11
N LYS A 92 8.94 -11.17 7.39
CA LYS A 92 9.31 -9.91 8.06
C LYS A 92 10.81 -9.62 7.96
N SER A 93 11.64 -10.65 8.11
CA SER A 93 13.09 -10.54 8.00
C SER A 93 13.54 -10.17 6.58
N TRP A 94 12.92 -10.77 5.56
CA TRP A 94 13.17 -10.42 4.16
C TRP A 94 12.66 -9.04 3.79
N ILE A 95 11.53 -8.62 4.35
CA ILE A 95 11.00 -7.26 4.18
C ILE A 95 11.99 -6.25 4.76
N GLY A 96 12.37 -6.41 6.04
CA GLY A 96 13.35 -5.54 6.70
C GLY A 96 14.66 -5.45 5.91
N LEU A 97 15.15 -6.58 5.42
CA LEU A 97 16.33 -6.63 4.55
C LEU A 97 16.10 -5.83 3.24
N SER A 98 14.96 -6.02 2.57
CA SER A 98 14.61 -5.34 1.31
C SER A 98 14.38 -3.83 1.43
N LEU A 99 14.16 -3.31 2.63
CA LEU A 99 14.03 -1.88 2.88
C LEU A 99 15.38 -1.17 2.84
N THR A 100 16.46 -1.86 3.20
CA THR A 100 17.83 -1.32 3.15
C THR A 100 18.41 -1.38 1.74
N LEU A 101 19.29 -0.42 1.40
CA LEU A 101 19.94 -0.42 0.10
C LEU A 101 20.85 -1.65 -0.08
N ASP A 102 21.63 -2.00 0.95
CA ASP A 102 22.51 -3.18 0.94
C ASP A 102 21.71 -4.49 0.95
N GLY A 103 20.64 -4.60 1.74
CA GLY A 103 19.82 -5.80 1.76
C GLY A 103 19.12 -6.10 0.43
N ARG A 104 18.76 -5.07 -0.37
CA ARG A 104 18.30 -5.27 -1.76
C ARG A 104 19.38 -5.86 -2.66
N ASP A 105 20.63 -5.41 -2.53
CA ASP A 105 21.77 -6.00 -3.24
C ASP A 105 21.98 -7.46 -2.82
N LYS A 106 21.94 -7.77 -1.51
CA LYS A 106 22.09 -9.14 -1.00
C LYS A 106 20.97 -10.07 -1.49
N ILE A 107 19.71 -9.65 -1.45
CA ILE A 107 18.57 -10.44 -1.97
C ILE A 107 18.77 -10.72 -3.46
N THR A 108 19.19 -9.70 -4.22
CA THR A 108 19.47 -9.86 -5.64
C THR A 108 20.60 -10.87 -5.87
N LYS A 109 21.68 -10.81 -5.08
CA LYS A 109 22.78 -11.79 -5.12
C LYS A 109 22.32 -13.19 -4.75
N VAL A 110 21.50 -13.36 -3.72
CA VAL A 110 20.92 -14.66 -3.36
C VAL A 110 20.14 -15.23 -4.54
N LEU A 111 19.31 -14.44 -5.21
CA LEU A 111 18.57 -14.88 -6.39
C LEU A 111 19.49 -15.19 -7.58
N GLN A 112 20.54 -14.39 -7.80
CA GLN A 112 21.55 -14.62 -8.84
C GLN A 112 22.31 -15.93 -8.62
N TYR A 113 22.83 -16.15 -7.41
CA TYR A 113 23.59 -17.36 -7.06
C TYR A 113 22.68 -18.59 -7.02
N SER A 114 21.45 -18.47 -6.53
CA SER A 114 20.47 -19.56 -6.58
C SER A 114 20.13 -19.94 -8.02
N SER A 115 19.94 -18.95 -8.90
CA SER A 115 19.72 -19.19 -10.33
C SER A 115 20.94 -19.86 -10.98
N ARG A 116 22.16 -19.43 -10.64
CA ARG A 116 23.41 -20.06 -11.11
C ARG A 116 23.52 -21.51 -10.65
N LEU A 117 23.25 -21.77 -9.37
CA LEU A 117 23.31 -23.10 -8.76
C LEU A 117 22.29 -24.04 -9.42
N LEU A 118 21.04 -23.60 -9.59
CA LEU A 118 20.01 -24.37 -10.29
C LEU A 118 20.39 -24.61 -11.75
N GLY A 119 21.00 -23.62 -12.43
CA GLY A 119 21.52 -23.78 -13.78
C GLY A 119 22.58 -24.90 -13.87
N PHE A 120 23.54 -24.92 -12.94
CA PHE A 120 24.57 -25.96 -12.87
C PHE A 120 23.98 -27.34 -12.54
N TYR A 121 23.06 -27.41 -11.57
CA TYR A 121 22.38 -28.64 -11.17
C TYR A 121 21.64 -29.31 -12.33
N TYR A 122 20.87 -28.55 -13.13
CA TYR A 122 20.18 -29.13 -14.27
C TYR A 122 21.11 -29.52 -15.42
N GLU A 123 22.24 -28.83 -15.56
CA GLU A 123 23.26 -29.17 -16.55
C GLU A 123 24.01 -30.45 -16.20
N SER A 124 24.34 -30.65 -14.92
CA SER A 124 24.98 -31.89 -14.45
C SER A 124 24.06 -33.10 -14.63
N ILE A 125 22.78 -32.97 -14.31
CA ILE A 125 21.77 -34.01 -14.59
C ILE A 125 21.70 -34.32 -16.09
N SER A 126 21.60 -33.29 -16.93
CA SER A 126 21.55 -33.45 -18.39
C SER A 126 22.78 -34.18 -18.93
N ALA A 127 23.98 -33.83 -18.45
CA ALA A 127 25.22 -34.48 -18.84
C ALA A 127 25.25 -35.96 -18.41
N SER A 128 24.83 -36.28 -17.18
CA SER A 128 24.78 -37.66 -16.67
C SER A 128 23.80 -38.54 -17.47
N ILE A 129 22.60 -38.03 -17.78
CA ILE A 129 21.62 -38.75 -18.59
C ILE A 129 22.13 -38.95 -20.02
N THR A 130 22.78 -37.92 -20.60
CA THR A 130 23.36 -38.02 -21.96
C THR A 130 24.43 -39.10 -22.01
N LYS A 131 25.33 -39.15 -21.02
CA LYS A 131 26.35 -40.21 -20.91
C LYS A 131 25.71 -41.58 -20.82
N ALA A 132 24.71 -41.76 -19.94
CA ALA A 132 24.00 -43.03 -19.80
C ALA A 132 23.29 -43.45 -21.10
N ALA A 133 22.69 -42.51 -21.84
CA ALA A 133 22.03 -42.79 -23.11
C ALA A 133 23.03 -43.23 -24.20
N VAL A 134 24.20 -42.57 -24.28
CA VAL A 134 25.27 -42.93 -25.22
C VAL A 134 25.87 -44.29 -24.87
N SER A 135 26.10 -44.58 -23.59
CA SER A 135 26.58 -45.90 -23.15
C SER A 135 25.59 -47.01 -23.47
N SER A 136 24.28 -46.79 -23.27
CA SER A 136 23.24 -47.76 -23.65
C SER A 136 23.13 -47.97 -25.17
N ALA A 137 23.46 -46.96 -25.98
CA ALA A 137 23.41 -47.08 -27.44
C ALA A 137 24.53 -47.97 -28.02
N ASN A 138 25.62 -48.16 -27.27
CA ASN A 138 26.78 -48.93 -27.71
C ASN A 138 26.75 -50.41 -27.29
N PHE A 139 25.79 -50.84 -26.47
CA PHE A 139 25.69 -52.20 -25.94
C PHE A 139 24.50 -52.93 -26.57
N ASP A 140 24.79 -53.70 -27.61
CA ASP A 140 23.99 -54.79 -28.23
C ASP A 140 22.46 -54.68 -28.21
N GLY A 141 21.89 -54.13 -29.29
CA GLY A 141 20.54 -54.45 -29.79
C GLY A 141 19.34 -54.12 -28.89
N GLU A 142 19.55 -53.59 -27.69
CA GLU A 142 18.49 -53.27 -26.74
C GLU A 142 17.63 -52.09 -27.25
N SER A 143 16.31 -52.21 -27.09
CA SER A 143 15.28 -51.42 -27.76
C SER A 143 15.60 -49.91 -27.84
N SER A 144 15.86 -49.44 -29.07
CA SER A 144 16.16 -48.04 -29.46
C SER A 144 15.25 -46.98 -28.81
N THR A 145 14.02 -47.36 -28.45
CA THR A 145 13.01 -46.51 -27.81
C THR A 145 13.44 -45.92 -26.47
N ASN A 146 14.18 -46.68 -25.63
CA ASN A 146 14.63 -46.23 -24.32
C ASN A 146 15.73 -45.16 -24.40
N ALA A 147 16.63 -45.28 -25.39
CA ALA A 147 17.69 -44.31 -25.62
C ALA A 147 17.13 -42.96 -26.09
N VAL A 148 16.13 -43.00 -26.99
CA VAL A 148 15.43 -41.80 -27.47
C VAL A 148 14.72 -41.07 -26.32
N GLY A 149 14.04 -41.81 -25.43
CA GLY A 149 13.39 -41.23 -24.25
C GLY A 149 14.38 -40.55 -23.29
N LYS A 150 15.51 -41.21 -22.99
CA LYS A 150 16.58 -40.63 -22.15
C LYS A 150 17.18 -39.37 -22.78
N LEU A 151 17.42 -39.37 -24.09
CA LEU A 151 17.93 -38.20 -24.80
C LEU A 151 16.94 -37.03 -24.76
N GLY A 152 15.64 -37.29 -24.96
CA GLY A 152 14.59 -36.29 -24.81
C GLY A 152 14.57 -35.66 -23.42
N LEU A 153 14.72 -36.46 -22.37
CA LEU A 153 14.80 -35.98 -21.00
C LEU A 153 16.07 -35.14 -20.76
N ALA A 154 17.22 -35.55 -21.30
CA ALA A 154 18.46 -34.80 -21.21
C ALA A 154 18.37 -33.43 -21.88
N LEU A 155 17.72 -33.34 -23.05
CA LEU A 155 17.48 -32.07 -23.75
C LEU A 155 16.59 -31.13 -22.92
N LEU A 156 15.54 -31.65 -22.29
CA LEU A 156 14.65 -30.89 -21.41
C LEU A 156 15.42 -30.29 -20.22
N TYR A 157 16.29 -31.07 -19.56
CA TYR A 157 17.13 -30.56 -18.47
C TYR A 157 18.16 -29.53 -18.94
N ARG A 158 18.76 -29.74 -20.13
CA ARG A 158 19.69 -28.77 -20.71
C ARG A 158 19.04 -27.42 -20.96
N ALA A 159 17.80 -27.43 -21.43
CA ALA A 159 17.09 -26.20 -21.68
C ALA A 159 16.61 -25.50 -20.41
N ARG A 160 16.19 -26.25 -19.38
CA ARG A 160 15.99 -25.69 -18.02
C ARG A 160 17.25 -25.00 -17.52
N SER A 161 18.42 -25.63 -17.64
CA SER A 161 19.70 -25.01 -17.28
C SER A 161 19.93 -23.69 -18.04
N LYS A 162 19.72 -23.67 -19.36
CA LYS A 162 19.84 -22.46 -20.18
C LYS A 162 18.91 -21.33 -19.69
N ARG A 163 17.69 -21.63 -19.24
CA ARG A 163 16.76 -20.63 -18.69
C ARG A 163 17.27 -20.02 -17.39
N PHE A 164 17.75 -20.86 -16.47
CA PHE A 164 18.32 -20.37 -15.21
C PHE A 164 19.58 -19.52 -15.44
N ARG A 165 20.42 -19.89 -16.42
CA ARG A 165 21.56 -19.04 -16.85
C ARG A 165 21.10 -17.73 -17.48
N LYS A 166 20.04 -17.73 -18.28
CA LYS A 166 19.43 -16.48 -18.82
C LYS A 166 18.87 -15.61 -17.71
N LEU A 167 18.14 -16.19 -16.76
CA LEU A 167 17.62 -15.50 -15.59
C LEU A 167 18.76 -14.89 -14.78
N GLN A 168 19.83 -15.64 -14.52
CA GLN A 168 21.04 -15.13 -13.85
C GLN A 168 21.61 -13.91 -14.58
N LYS A 169 21.86 -14.02 -15.90
CA LYS A 169 22.39 -12.92 -16.73
C LYS A 169 21.48 -11.69 -16.71
N ALA A 170 20.17 -11.93 -16.72
CA ALA A 170 19.17 -10.89 -16.65
C ALA A 170 19.22 -10.20 -15.27
N LEU A 171 19.24 -10.97 -14.17
CA LEU A 171 19.36 -10.45 -12.81
C LEU A 171 20.68 -9.72 -12.55
N THR A 172 21.77 -10.08 -13.23
CA THR A 172 23.07 -9.36 -13.11
C THR A 172 23.11 -8.06 -13.89
N THR A 173 22.39 -7.96 -15.01
CA THR A 173 22.39 -6.75 -15.87
C THR A 173 21.28 -5.77 -15.51
N SER A 174 20.20 -6.27 -14.91
CA SER A 174 18.98 -5.51 -14.71
C SER A 174 18.91 -4.89 -13.33
N ARG A 175 18.89 -3.55 -13.30
CA ARG A 175 18.43 -2.79 -12.14
C ARG A 175 16.97 -3.09 -11.76
N LYS A 176 16.21 -3.86 -12.56
CA LYS A 176 14.81 -4.21 -12.27
C LYS A 176 14.66 -5.24 -11.14
N ALA A 177 15.69 -6.01 -10.78
CA ALA A 177 15.62 -6.91 -9.62
C ALA A 177 15.31 -6.15 -8.30
N TYR A 178 15.73 -4.88 -8.20
CA TYR A 178 15.37 -3.96 -7.11
C TYR A 178 13.86 -3.76 -6.96
N ARG A 179 13.05 -4.02 -8.00
CA ARG A 179 11.61 -3.77 -8.02
C ARG A 179 10.79 -4.89 -7.35
N LEU A 180 11.33 -6.10 -7.28
CA LEU A 180 10.66 -7.22 -6.62
C LEU A 180 10.63 -7.03 -5.09
N GLY A 181 11.72 -6.53 -4.50
CA GLY A 181 11.75 -6.11 -3.10
C GLY A 181 10.72 -5.02 -2.79
N ARG A 182 10.50 -4.07 -3.72
CA ARG A 182 9.42 -3.08 -3.57
C ARG A 182 8.03 -3.70 -3.60
N THR A 183 7.78 -4.71 -4.43
CA THR A 183 6.47 -5.40 -4.45
C THR A 183 6.17 -6.00 -3.08
N ILE A 184 7.14 -6.70 -2.50
CA ILE A 184 7.02 -7.34 -1.18
C ILE A 184 6.83 -6.27 -0.08
N THR A 185 7.59 -5.17 -0.15
CA THR A 185 7.45 -4.04 0.78
C THR A 185 6.05 -3.43 0.73
N GLU A 186 5.49 -3.19 -0.46
CA GLU A 186 4.14 -2.61 -0.58
C GLU A 186 3.04 -3.59 -0.11
N ILE A 187 3.21 -4.90 -0.34
CA ILE A 187 2.30 -5.93 0.21
C ILE A 187 2.38 -5.95 1.74
N ASP A 188 3.58 -5.84 2.31
CA ASP A 188 3.73 -5.80 3.77
C ASP A 188 3.13 -4.54 4.37
N LYS A 189 3.33 -3.37 3.75
CA LYS A 189 2.63 -2.13 4.15
C LYS A 189 1.12 -2.30 4.11
N PHE A 190 0.60 -2.92 3.06
CA PHE A 190 -0.82 -3.21 2.95
C PHE A 190 -1.31 -4.12 4.09
N ARG A 191 -0.52 -5.13 4.45
CA ARG A 191 -0.80 -6.01 5.59
C ARG A 191 -0.72 -5.28 6.93
N SER A 192 0.28 -4.43 7.13
CA SER A 192 0.54 -3.72 8.39
C SER A 192 -0.43 -2.58 8.66
N MET A 193 -1.06 -2.01 7.63
CA MET A 193 -2.15 -1.05 7.78
C MET A 193 -3.41 -1.64 8.43
N GLY A 194 -3.44 -2.96 8.69
CA GLY A 194 -4.59 -3.61 9.31
C GLY A 194 -5.83 -3.60 8.43
N VAL A 195 -5.74 -3.23 7.14
CA VAL A 195 -6.89 -3.09 6.24
C VAL A 195 -7.64 -4.42 6.09
N VAL A 196 -6.91 -5.53 6.01
CA VAL A 196 -7.51 -6.87 5.95
C VAL A 196 -8.29 -7.15 7.24
N HIS A 197 -7.73 -6.76 8.38
CA HIS A 197 -8.38 -6.93 9.67
C HIS A 197 -9.61 -6.02 9.81
N TRP A 198 -9.48 -4.75 9.44
CA TRP A 198 -10.56 -3.76 9.42
C TRP A 198 -11.69 -4.19 8.48
N LEU A 199 -11.37 -4.67 7.28
CA LEU A 199 -12.35 -5.18 6.32
C LEU A 199 -13.02 -6.45 6.85
N ALA A 200 -12.25 -7.37 7.43
CA ALA A 200 -12.80 -8.58 8.05
C ALA A 200 -13.72 -8.23 9.23
N TRP A 201 -13.35 -7.27 10.07
CA TRP A 201 -14.18 -6.75 11.14
C TRP A 201 -15.46 -6.11 10.60
N HIS A 202 -15.37 -5.29 9.56
CA HIS A 202 -16.54 -4.62 8.97
C HIS A 202 -17.47 -5.58 8.23
N LEU A 203 -16.91 -6.58 7.53
CA LEU A 203 -17.68 -7.68 6.94
C LEU A 203 -18.36 -8.52 8.03
N ARG A 204 -17.68 -8.77 9.15
CA ARG A 204 -18.26 -9.47 10.31
C ARG A 204 -19.46 -8.69 10.87
N GLN A 205 -19.33 -7.39 11.13
CA GLN A 205 -20.45 -6.58 11.64
C GLN A 205 -21.65 -6.61 10.68
N ASN A 206 -21.41 -6.38 9.38
CA ASN A 206 -22.50 -6.36 8.39
C ASN A 206 -23.18 -7.72 8.18
N ILE A 207 -22.44 -8.83 8.31
CA ILE A 207 -23.00 -10.18 8.10
C ILE A 207 -23.70 -10.70 9.36
N PHE A 208 -23.15 -10.45 10.56
CA PHE A 208 -23.66 -11.04 11.79
C PHE A 208 -24.71 -10.17 12.50
N GLU A 209 -24.56 -8.84 12.52
CA GLU A 209 -25.51 -7.96 13.24
C GLU A 209 -26.84 -7.84 12.49
N ARG A 210 -26.86 -7.94 11.15
CA ARG A 210 -28.11 -8.04 10.37
C ARG A 210 -28.86 -9.35 10.62
N GLY A 211 -28.17 -10.41 11.06
CA GLY A 211 -28.80 -11.69 11.35
C GLY A 211 -29.60 -11.67 12.65
N GLU A 212 -29.09 -10.99 13.69
CA GLU A 212 -29.76 -10.92 14.99
C GLU A 212 -30.97 -9.96 15.00
N GLU A 213 -30.93 -8.85 14.26
CA GLU A 213 -32.10 -7.95 14.18
C GLU A 213 -33.31 -8.63 13.53
N SER A 214 -33.10 -9.47 12.50
CA SER A 214 -34.19 -10.23 11.87
C SER A 214 -34.84 -11.24 12.81
N HIS A 215 -34.07 -11.81 13.73
CA HIS A 215 -34.58 -12.82 14.65
C HIS A 215 -35.33 -12.20 15.84
N ILE A 216 -34.98 -10.97 16.24
CA ILE A 216 -35.66 -10.23 17.30
C ILE A 216 -37.00 -9.63 16.81
N GLU A 217 -37.09 -9.23 15.54
CA GLU A 217 -38.37 -8.78 14.96
C GLU A 217 -39.37 -9.93 14.81
N ASP A 218 -38.92 -11.12 14.39
CA ASP A 218 -39.77 -12.32 14.33
C ASP A 218 -40.23 -12.77 15.72
N GLU A 219 -39.36 -12.69 16.74
CA GLU A 219 -39.70 -13.06 18.11
C GLU A 219 -40.68 -12.06 18.76
N LYS A 220 -40.51 -10.75 18.51
CA LYS A 220 -41.47 -9.72 18.93
C LYS A 220 -42.81 -9.84 18.20
N GLY A 221 -42.80 -10.22 16.93
CA GLY A 221 -44.01 -10.52 16.17
C GLY A 221 -44.79 -11.67 16.81
N LEU A 222 -44.12 -12.78 17.10
CA LEU A 222 -44.72 -13.95 17.72
C LEU A 222 -45.25 -13.67 19.14
N GLU A 223 -44.52 -12.89 19.94
CA GLU A 223 -44.94 -12.53 21.29
C GLU A 223 -46.18 -11.60 21.28
N SER A 224 -46.25 -10.68 20.31
CA SER A 224 -47.41 -9.81 20.12
C SER A 224 -48.66 -10.58 19.69
N GLU A 225 -48.51 -11.54 18.78
CA GLU A 225 -49.60 -12.39 18.31
C GLU A 225 -50.10 -13.32 19.43
N THR A 226 -49.18 -13.83 20.26
CA THR A 226 -49.52 -14.67 21.43
C THR A 226 -50.26 -13.85 22.49
N LYS A 227 -49.85 -12.60 22.74
CA LYS A 227 -50.57 -11.68 23.65
C LYS A 227 -51.98 -11.37 23.14
N MET A 228 -52.16 -11.12 21.84
CA MET A 228 -53.49 -10.90 21.25
C MET A 228 -54.39 -12.13 21.34
N LYS A 229 -53.87 -13.33 21.05
CA LYS A 229 -54.63 -14.59 21.20
C LYS A 229 -55.05 -14.83 22.65
N ASN A 230 -54.19 -14.52 23.62
CA ASN A 230 -54.51 -14.66 25.04
C ASN A 230 -55.53 -13.61 25.51
N LEU A 231 -55.47 -12.37 25.02
CA LEU A 231 -56.47 -11.34 25.30
C LEU A 231 -57.85 -11.70 24.73
N ALA A 232 -57.91 -12.18 23.48
CA ALA A 232 -59.16 -12.65 22.88
C ALA A 232 -59.77 -13.85 23.65
N LYS A 233 -58.93 -14.73 24.20
CA LYS A 233 -59.35 -15.84 25.06
C LYS A 233 -59.83 -15.40 26.45
N LEU A 234 -59.38 -14.24 26.92
CA LEU A 234 -59.84 -13.61 28.17
C LEU A 234 -61.15 -12.82 27.98
N GLU A 235 -61.39 -12.26 26.80
CA GLU A 235 -62.68 -11.64 26.47
C GLU A 235 -63.80 -12.67 26.31
N SER A 236 -63.49 -13.87 25.79
CA SER A 236 -64.49 -14.95 25.67
C SER A 236 -64.82 -15.66 26.99
N SER A 237 -64.04 -15.45 28.06
CA SER A 237 -64.27 -16.09 29.37
C SER A 237 -65.15 -15.28 30.33
N GLY A 238 -65.79 -14.20 29.87
CA GLY A 238 -66.94 -13.60 30.57
C GLY A 238 -66.66 -12.95 31.93
N SER A 239 -65.39 -12.65 32.25
CA SER A 239 -64.98 -12.05 33.53
C SER A 239 -64.72 -10.53 33.45
N LEU A 240 -64.98 -9.88 32.32
CA LEU A 240 -64.55 -8.50 32.04
C LEU A 240 -65.53 -7.42 32.51
N HIS A 241 -66.10 -7.57 33.72
CA HIS A 241 -66.96 -6.54 34.31
C HIS A 241 -66.43 -5.91 35.61
N GLN A 242 -65.25 -6.31 36.12
CA GLN A 242 -64.70 -5.73 37.36
C GLN A 242 -63.43 -4.88 37.21
N ILE A 243 -62.77 -4.84 36.04
CA ILE A 243 -61.44 -4.18 35.91
C ILE A 243 -61.52 -2.74 35.37
N LYS A 244 -62.60 -2.32 34.72
CA LYS A 244 -62.71 -0.96 34.14
C LYS A 244 -62.82 0.18 35.16
N THR A 245 -63.01 -0.11 36.45
CA THR A 245 -63.21 0.93 37.47
C THR A 245 -61.91 1.41 38.13
N PHE A 246 -60.77 0.75 37.91
CA PHE A 246 -59.53 1.05 38.66
C PHE A 246 -58.51 1.97 37.97
N VAL A 247 -58.67 2.28 36.68
CA VAL A 247 -57.65 3.01 35.89
C VAL A 247 -57.91 4.53 35.78
N ALA A 248 -59.06 5.03 36.25
CA ALA A 248 -59.43 6.46 36.11
C ALA A 248 -58.85 7.40 37.19
N LYS A 249 -57.95 6.94 38.08
CA LYS A 249 -57.37 7.78 39.16
C LYS A 249 -55.85 7.65 39.22
N ARG A 250 -55.13 8.21 38.24
CA ARG A 250 -53.75 8.68 38.43
C ARG A 250 -53.30 9.48 37.22
N ASN A 251 -53.58 10.78 37.25
CA ASN A 251 -52.83 11.80 36.53
C ASN A 251 -52.96 13.11 37.33
N VAL A 252 -51.99 14.00 37.11
CA VAL A 252 -51.81 15.35 37.69
C VAL A 252 -50.92 15.40 38.94
N VAL A 253 -49.61 15.61 38.73
CA VAL A 253 -48.80 16.61 39.45
C VAL A 253 -47.72 17.14 38.49
N ASN A 254 -47.75 18.46 38.27
CA ASN A 254 -46.73 19.26 37.58
C ASN A 254 -45.49 19.44 38.48
N PHE A 255 -44.30 19.66 37.90
CA PHE A 255 -43.23 20.37 38.61
C PHE A 255 -42.48 21.32 37.69
N GLU A 256 -42.47 22.58 38.11
CA GLU A 256 -41.63 23.67 37.62
C GLU A 256 -40.20 23.58 38.19
N GLU A 257 -39.35 24.31 37.49
CA GLU A 257 -37.93 24.62 37.59
C GLU A 257 -37.49 25.25 38.92
N SER A 258 -36.26 24.97 39.39
CA SER A 258 -35.29 25.95 39.94
C SER A 258 -34.18 25.34 40.82
N ALA A 259 -32.97 25.87 40.60
CA ALA A 259 -31.82 26.03 41.51
C ALA A 259 -30.97 24.81 41.95
N ALA A 260 -29.66 24.99 41.72
CA ALA A 260 -28.55 24.18 42.20
C ALA A 260 -28.42 24.17 43.73
N PRO A 261 -27.79 23.12 44.30
CA PRO A 261 -26.62 23.39 45.13
C PRO A 261 -25.46 22.38 45.03
N THR A 262 -24.27 22.96 45.10
CA THR A 262 -22.97 22.55 45.67
C THR A 262 -22.85 21.23 46.48
N ILE A 263 -21.91 20.39 46.00
CA ILE A 263 -20.93 19.49 46.68
C ILE A 263 -21.42 18.47 47.72
N THR A 264 -21.25 17.17 47.42
CA THR A 264 -20.50 16.22 48.28
C THR A 264 -20.21 14.89 47.56
N LEU A 265 -18.93 14.49 47.58
CA LEU A 265 -18.43 13.16 47.20
C LEU A 265 -18.95 12.09 48.18
N PRO A 266 -19.32 10.88 47.70
CA PRO A 266 -19.26 9.69 48.52
C PRO A 266 -18.29 8.65 47.94
N ARG A 267 -17.23 8.42 48.72
CA ARG A 267 -16.82 7.13 49.30
C ARG A 267 -16.96 5.89 48.39
N GLN A 268 -15.79 5.39 47.96
CA GLN A 268 -15.61 4.04 47.43
C GLN A 268 -16.17 2.99 48.38
N VAL A 269 -17.03 2.12 47.85
CA VAL A 269 -17.42 0.85 48.48
C VAL A 269 -16.91 -0.28 47.60
N SER A 270 -15.93 -1.00 48.13
CA SER A 270 -15.50 -2.32 47.69
C SER A 270 -16.69 -3.28 47.73
N SER A 271 -16.99 -3.92 46.59
CA SER A 271 -17.82 -5.13 46.58
C SER A 271 -17.10 -6.23 45.80
N ASN A 272 -16.59 -7.18 46.57
CA ASN A 272 -16.22 -8.51 46.10
C ASN A 272 -17.49 -9.21 45.60
N LEU A 273 -17.63 -9.37 44.29
CA LEU A 273 -18.59 -10.32 43.70
C LEU A 273 -17.82 -11.37 42.90
N SER A 274 -17.83 -12.59 43.43
CA SER A 274 -17.41 -13.81 42.76
C SER A 274 -18.38 -14.12 41.61
N PRO A 275 -17.90 -14.44 40.40
CA PRO A 275 -18.78 -14.87 39.33
C PRO A 275 -19.21 -16.33 39.58
N LYS A 276 -20.49 -16.53 39.92
CA LYS A 276 -21.15 -17.83 39.78
C LYS A 276 -21.24 -18.17 38.30
N LEU A 277 -20.37 -19.08 37.88
CA LEU A 277 -20.36 -19.72 36.57
C LEU A 277 -21.64 -20.56 36.41
N VAL A 278 -22.67 -19.99 35.77
CA VAL A 278 -23.84 -20.74 35.30
C VAL A 278 -23.47 -21.41 33.98
N ILE A 279 -23.16 -22.70 34.04
CA ILE A 279 -22.92 -23.55 32.86
C ILE A 279 -24.28 -23.86 32.24
N LEU A 280 -24.71 -23.04 31.29
CA LEU A 280 -25.76 -23.42 30.33
C LEU A 280 -25.12 -24.31 29.26
N LYS A 281 -25.45 -25.62 29.30
CA LYS A 281 -25.15 -26.58 28.24
C LYS A 281 -25.96 -26.24 27.00
N SER A 282 -25.44 -25.39 26.10
CA SER A 282 -25.94 -25.34 24.73
C SER A 282 -25.25 -26.43 23.90
N ARG A 283 -26.05 -27.42 23.50
CA ARG A 283 -25.65 -28.55 22.66
C ARG A 283 -25.79 -28.09 21.21
N ASN A 284 -24.68 -27.65 20.61
CA ASN A 284 -24.35 -27.60 19.17
C ASN A 284 -23.49 -26.38 18.82
N VAL A 285 -22.25 -26.35 19.34
CA VAL A 285 -21.19 -25.50 18.78
C VAL A 285 -20.38 -26.38 17.83
N ARG A 286 -20.49 -26.10 16.52
CA ARG A 286 -19.60 -26.70 15.51
C ARG A 286 -18.16 -26.42 15.93
N GLN A 287 -17.37 -27.49 16.05
CA GLN A 287 -15.96 -27.41 16.41
C GLN A 287 -15.20 -26.57 15.37
N PHE A 288 -14.88 -25.32 15.71
CA PHE A 288 -13.85 -24.58 14.98
C PHE A 288 -12.51 -25.27 15.19
N SER A 289 -11.76 -25.47 14.11
CA SER A 289 -10.45 -26.11 14.16
C SER A 289 -9.50 -25.32 15.07
N ALA A 290 -8.52 -26.01 15.65
CA ALA A 290 -7.51 -25.40 16.53
C ALA A 290 -6.79 -24.19 15.90
N ALA A 291 -6.71 -24.12 14.55
CA ALA A 291 -6.18 -22.98 13.82
C ALA A 291 -7.05 -21.71 13.97
N GLY A 292 -8.38 -21.86 14.07
CA GLY A 292 -9.30 -20.74 14.28
C GLY A 292 -9.19 -20.15 15.69
N LYS A 293 -8.92 -20.97 16.71
CA LYS A 293 -8.69 -20.49 18.08
C LYS A 293 -7.37 -19.72 18.18
N LEU A 294 -6.28 -20.25 17.62
CA LEU A 294 -4.98 -19.56 17.57
C LEU A 294 -5.06 -18.22 16.82
N PHE A 295 -5.82 -18.17 15.71
CA PHE A 295 -6.03 -16.94 14.98
C PHE A 295 -6.83 -15.91 15.80
N HIS A 296 -7.86 -16.33 16.53
CA HIS A 296 -8.68 -15.44 17.34
C HIS A 296 -7.91 -14.84 18.54
N THR A 297 -7.08 -15.63 19.23
CA THR A 297 -6.32 -15.15 20.40
C THR A 297 -5.19 -14.21 20.03
N SER A 298 -4.49 -14.43 18.91
CA SER A 298 -3.49 -13.47 18.41
C SER A 298 -4.14 -12.19 17.88
N LEU A 299 -5.37 -12.27 17.38
CA LEU A 299 -6.11 -11.12 16.89
C LEU A 299 -6.61 -10.23 18.04
N SER A 300 -7.12 -10.83 19.12
CA SER A 300 -7.60 -10.07 20.29
C SER A 300 -6.46 -9.33 21.01
N PHE A 301 -5.28 -9.95 21.11
CA PHE A 301 -4.13 -9.33 21.77
C PHE A 301 -3.61 -8.10 21.00
N PHE A 302 -3.61 -8.16 19.66
CA PHE A 302 -3.19 -7.04 18.81
C PHE A 302 -4.19 -5.88 18.82
N ILE A 303 -5.48 -6.16 19.06
CA ILE A 303 -6.52 -5.13 19.20
C ILE A 303 -6.36 -4.38 20.54
N ASP A 304 -6.15 -5.09 21.65
CA ASP A 304 -5.96 -4.46 22.97
C ASP A 304 -4.69 -3.60 23.05
N GLU A 305 -3.61 -3.99 22.37
CA GLU A 305 -2.35 -3.24 22.34
C GLU A 305 -2.46 -1.92 21.54
N GLN A 306 -3.33 -1.87 20.52
CA GLN A 306 -3.59 -0.63 19.76
C GLN A 306 -4.59 0.30 20.45
N LEU A 307 -5.48 -0.22 21.31
CA LEU A 307 -6.44 0.60 22.06
C LEU A 307 -5.82 1.37 23.23
N THR A 308 -4.65 0.97 23.72
CA THR A 308 -4.05 1.53 24.95
C THR A 308 -3.04 2.65 24.72
N SER A 309 -2.53 2.84 23.51
CA SER A 309 -1.70 4.02 23.18
C SER A 309 -2.59 5.20 22.81
N LYS A 310 -2.45 6.35 23.51
CA LYS A 310 -3.09 7.67 23.26
C LYS A 310 -4.08 7.65 22.11
N VAL A 311 -5.38 7.72 22.40
CA VAL A 311 -6.51 7.74 21.44
C VAL A 311 -6.13 8.49 20.17
N ALA A 312 -5.53 7.79 19.22
CA ALA A 312 -5.11 8.37 17.97
C ALA A 312 -6.40 8.51 17.19
N GLU A 313 -6.74 9.73 16.78
CA GLU A 313 -7.91 9.96 15.96
C GLU A 313 -7.87 8.99 14.77
N THR A 314 -8.84 8.08 14.73
CA THR A 314 -8.90 7.07 13.68
C THR A 314 -8.96 7.80 12.35
N PRO A 315 -8.07 7.50 11.39
CA PRO A 315 -8.05 8.21 10.12
C PRO A 315 -9.41 8.04 9.44
N PRO A 316 -9.91 9.09 8.76
CA PRO A 316 -11.23 9.02 8.16
C PRO A 316 -11.26 7.91 7.09
N PHE A 317 -12.39 7.20 7.00
CA PHE A 317 -12.54 5.99 6.17
C PHE A 317 -12.05 6.19 4.72
N TRP A 318 -12.37 7.33 4.11
CA TRP A 318 -11.94 7.63 2.73
C TRP A 318 -10.42 7.63 2.55
N LYS A 319 -9.66 8.01 3.59
CA LYS A 319 -8.19 8.08 3.55
C LYS A 319 -7.60 6.68 3.63
N VAL A 320 -8.18 5.81 4.46
CA VAL A 320 -7.83 4.38 4.54
C VAL A 320 -8.12 3.68 3.21
N LEU A 321 -9.31 3.92 2.63
CA LEU A 321 -9.72 3.33 1.35
C LEU A 321 -8.80 3.80 0.20
N SER A 322 -8.55 5.09 0.09
CA SER A 322 -7.72 5.64 -1.00
C SER A 322 -6.27 5.21 -0.88
N SER A 323 -5.73 5.16 0.34
CA SER A 323 -4.39 4.64 0.62
C SER A 323 -4.29 3.16 0.24
N THR A 324 -5.31 2.38 0.58
CA THR A 324 -5.42 0.97 0.20
C THR A 324 -5.42 0.80 -1.32
N CYS A 325 -6.29 1.50 -2.04
CA CYS A 325 -6.36 1.43 -3.50
C CYS A 325 -5.03 1.83 -4.14
N LYS A 326 -4.38 2.88 -3.63
CA LYS A 326 -3.06 3.32 -4.08
C LYS A 326 -2.00 2.23 -3.88
N LEU A 327 -1.94 1.61 -2.70
CA LEU A 327 -0.99 0.53 -2.42
C LEU A 327 -1.24 -0.70 -3.31
N LEU A 328 -2.49 -1.10 -3.49
CA LEU A 328 -2.86 -2.22 -4.36
C LEU A 328 -2.46 -1.95 -5.82
N GLY A 329 -2.70 -0.73 -6.32
CA GLY A 329 -2.28 -0.35 -7.66
C GLY A 329 -0.75 -0.34 -7.82
N LEU A 330 0.01 0.13 -6.81
CA LEU A 330 1.46 0.07 -6.82
C LEU A 330 1.99 -1.38 -6.76
N ALA A 331 1.41 -2.22 -5.90
CA ALA A 331 1.75 -3.62 -5.81
C ALA A 331 1.48 -4.35 -7.14
N GLY A 332 0.32 -4.11 -7.75
CA GLY A 332 -0.05 -4.65 -9.06
C GLY A 332 0.89 -4.17 -10.17
N PHE A 333 1.28 -2.89 -10.17
CA PHE A 333 2.26 -2.35 -11.10
C PHE A 333 3.59 -3.10 -11.01
N TRP A 334 4.17 -3.21 -9.81
CA TRP A 334 5.45 -3.87 -9.64
C TRP A 334 5.38 -5.36 -9.97
N ALA A 335 4.29 -6.04 -9.59
CA ALA A 335 4.05 -7.44 -9.97
C ALA A 335 3.99 -7.62 -11.49
N GLY A 336 3.21 -6.79 -12.18
CA GLY A 336 3.09 -6.82 -13.65
C GLY A 336 4.40 -6.53 -14.37
N ASP A 337 5.18 -5.55 -13.91
CA ASP A 337 6.49 -5.23 -14.47
C ASP A 337 7.48 -6.39 -14.28
N ASN A 338 7.47 -7.03 -13.11
CA ASN A 338 8.29 -8.23 -12.84
C ASN A 338 7.87 -9.41 -13.73
N ILE A 339 6.58 -9.68 -13.91
CA ILE A 339 6.08 -10.75 -14.78
C ILE A 339 6.45 -10.46 -16.24
N SER A 340 6.23 -9.23 -16.71
CA SER A 340 6.62 -8.79 -18.05
C SER A 340 8.12 -8.98 -18.28
N TYR A 341 8.93 -8.65 -17.27
CA TYR A 341 10.38 -8.84 -17.32
C TYR A 341 10.75 -10.33 -17.38
N LEU A 342 10.19 -11.18 -16.52
CA LEU A 342 10.44 -12.62 -16.54
C LEU A 342 10.04 -13.27 -17.87
N HIS A 343 8.91 -12.86 -18.47
CA HIS A 343 8.55 -13.28 -19.82
C HIS A 343 9.57 -12.82 -20.86
N SER A 344 10.03 -11.56 -20.81
CA SER A 344 11.02 -11.04 -21.76
C SER A 344 12.35 -11.79 -21.73
N THR A 345 12.74 -12.34 -20.57
CA THR A 345 13.96 -13.16 -20.42
C THR A 345 13.80 -14.59 -20.94
N GLY A 346 12.58 -15.00 -21.23
CA GLY A 346 12.22 -16.37 -21.57
C GLY A 346 12.27 -17.35 -20.39
N PHE A 347 12.21 -16.84 -19.16
CA PHE A 347 12.17 -17.68 -17.97
C PHE A 347 10.82 -18.42 -17.84
N LEU A 348 9.72 -17.71 -18.12
CA LEU A 348 8.35 -18.22 -18.05
C LEU A 348 7.85 -18.88 -19.34
N SER A 349 8.65 -18.97 -20.40
CA SER A 349 8.21 -19.60 -21.66
C SER A 349 8.00 -21.10 -21.45
N ASP A 350 6.84 -21.68 -21.73
CA ASP A 350 6.74 -23.15 -21.74
C ASP A 350 7.48 -23.70 -22.97
N GLU A 351 8.38 -24.67 -22.77
CA GLU A 351 9.18 -25.27 -23.84
C GLU A 351 8.35 -26.14 -24.77
N ARG A 352 7.26 -26.71 -24.25
CA ARG A 352 6.40 -27.59 -25.05
C ARG A 352 5.66 -26.82 -26.15
N ARG A 353 5.69 -25.49 -26.14
CA ARG A 353 4.96 -24.62 -27.08
C ARG A 353 5.86 -23.85 -28.04
N HIS A 354 7.03 -24.41 -28.41
CA HIS A 354 7.91 -23.76 -29.38
C HIS A 354 7.27 -23.48 -30.74
N HIS A 355 6.27 -24.28 -31.16
CA HIS A 355 5.49 -24.00 -32.38
C HIS A 355 4.53 -22.79 -32.28
N HIS A 356 4.36 -22.17 -31.11
CA HIS A 356 3.52 -20.98 -30.91
C HIS A 356 4.32 -19.80 -30.39
N GLN A 357 5.51 -19.58 -30.96
CA GLN A 357 6.39 -18.47 -30.60
C GLN A 357 5.70 -17.09 -30.75
N GLY A 358 4.70 -16.96 -31.61
CA GLY A 358 3.86 -15.75 -31.74
C GLY A 358 3.08 -15.37 -30.47
N ASN A 359 2.65 -16.34 -29.64
CA ASN A 359 1.82 -16.07 -28.46
C ASN A 359 2.62 -15.61 -27.23
N MET A 360 3.93 -15.84 -27.21
CA MET A 360 4.79 -15.48 -26.08
C MET A 360 4.98 -13.96 -25.99
N LEU A 361 5.15 -13.28 -27.13
CA LEU A 361 5.24 -11.82 -27.18
C LEU A 361 3.94 -11.17 -26.67
N GLY A 362 2.80 -11.83 -26.90
CA GLY A 362 1.50 -11.44 -26.38
C GLY A 362 1.46 -11.42 -24.84
N SER A 363 1.99 -12.46 -24.17
CA SER A 363 1.94 -12.53 -22.69
C SER A 363 2.78 -11.44 -22.01
N ALA A 364 3.98 -11.16 -22.54
CA ALA A 364 4.81 -10.06 -22.04
C ALA A 364 4.11 -8.70 -22.22
N LYS A 365 3.51 -8.48 -23.40
CA LYS A 365 2.74 -7.26 -23.69
C LYS A 365 1.53 -7.13 -22.77
N VAL A 366 0.78 -8.20 -22.53
CA VAL A 366 -0.37 -8.22 -21.60
C VAL A 366 0.07 -7.88 -20.18
N ALA A 367 1.16 -8.45 -19.69
CA ALA A 367 1.69 -8.14 -18.36
C ALA A 367 2.15 -6.67 -18.24
N SER A 368 2.79 -6.13 -19.28
CA SER A 368 3.19 -4.72 -19.33
C SER A 368 1.97 -3.77 -19.36
N LEU A 369 0.94 -4.11 -20.13
CA LEU A 369 -0.32 -3.35 -20.17
C LEU A 369 -1.04 -3.40 -18.82
N PHE A 370 -1.06 -4.57 -18.16
CA PHE A 370 -1.60 -4.73 -16.81
C PHE A 370 -0.85 -3.84 -15.80
N ALA A 371 0.48 -3.86 -15.84
CA ALA A 371 1.31 -3.01 -14.98
C ALA A 371 0.97 -1.52 -15.16
N ALA A 372 0.89 -1.05 -16.42
CA ALA A 372 0.54 0.34 -16.71
C ALA A 372 -0.84 0.72 -16.15
N ARG A 373 -1.85 -0.15 -16.31
CA ARG A 373 -3.20 0.06 -15.76
C ARG A 373 -3.21 0.12 -14.24
N CYS A 374 -2.53 -0.79 -13.56
CA CYS A 374 -2.41 -0.78 -12.10
C CYS A 374 -1.72 0.49 -11.58
N TYR A 375 -0.67 0.95 -12.28
CA TYR A 375 -0.01 2.20 -11.91
C TYR A 375 -0.94 3.40 -12.05
N PHE A 376 -1.68 3.50 -13.15
CA PHE A 376 -2.64 4.57 -13.35
C PHE A 376 -3.77 4.54 -12.31
N PHE A 377 -4.26 3.35 -11.96
CA PHE A 377 -5.19 3.19 -10.84
C PHE A 377 -4.62 3.73 -9.52
N ALA A 378 -3.35 3.47 -9.22
CA ALA A 378 -2.68 4.04 -8.05
C ALA A 378 -2.55 5.58 -8.14
N ALA A 379 -2.24 6.12 -9.32
CA ALA A 379 -2.12 7.55 -9.55
C ALA A 379 -3.47 8.27 -9.32
N VAL A 380 -4.56 7.75 -9.87
CA VAL A 380 -5.92 8.29 -9.67
C VAL A 380 -6.35 8.18 -8.20
N SER A 381 -6.07 7.06 -7.53
CA SER A 381 -6.34 6.90 -6.10
C SER A 381 -5.57 7.92 -5.25
N GLY A 382 -4.30 8.16 -5.61
CA GLY A 382 -3.47 9.18 -4.97
C GLY A 382 -3.96 10.61 -5.22
N LEU A 383 -4.42 10.89 -6.45
CA LEU A 383 -5.01 12.18 -6.80
C LEU A 383 -6.28 12.45 -5.98
N TYR A 384 -7.19 11.47 -5.90
CA TYR A 384 -8.41 11.61 -5.08
C TYR A 384 -8.08 11.87 -3.61
N MET A 385 -7.12 11.12 -3.05
CA MET A 385 -6.69 11.29 -1.66
C MET A 385 -6.15 12.70 -1.40
N ASN A 386 -5.23 13.18 -2.25
CA ASN A 386 -4.60 14.49 -2.08
C ASN A 386 -5.58 15.64 -2.36
N PHE A 387 -6.51 15.47 -3.29
CA PHE A 387 -7.58 16.43 -3.53
C PHE A 387 -8.48 16.60 -2.31
N ARG A 388 -8.85 15.48 -1.68
CA ARG A 388 -9.70 15.50 -0.48
C ARG A 388 -8.97 16.04 0.75
N ASP A 389 -7.70 15.71 0.94
CA ASP A 389 -6.85 16.32 1.97
C ASP A 389 -6.75 17.85 1.76
N TRP A 390 -6.53 18.30 0.52
CA TRP A 390 -6.49 19.73 0.17
C TRP A 390 -7.82 20.43 0.46
N TYR A 391 -8.93 19.86 0.00
CA TYR A 391 -10.26 20.41 0.19
C TYR A 391 -10.64 20.51 1.67
N SER A 392 -10.36 19.46 2.44
CA SER A 392 -10.65 19.43 3.89
C SER A 392 -9.79 20.43 4.66
N HIS A 393 -8.52 20.58 4.29
CA HIS A 393 -7.63 21.56 4.93
C HIS A 393 -8.02 23.00 4.59
N ARG A 394 -8.39 23.26 3.32
CA ARG A 394 -8.85 24.57 2.85
C ARG A 394 -10.11 25.03 3.58
N ASN A 395 -11.12 24.17 3.66
CA ASN A 395 -12.42 24.51 4.26
C ASN A 395 -12.49 24.26 5.78
N GLY A 396 -11.44 23.70 6.36
CA GLY A 396 -11.32 23.44 7.79
C GLY A 396 -10.32 24.38 8.44
N ALA A 397 -9.13 23.85 8.75
CA ALA A 397 -8.12 24.55 9.54
C ALA A 397 -7.69 25.90 8.94
N LEU A 398 -7.56 26.02 7.62
CA LEU A 398 -7.16 27.29 6.99
C LEU A 398 -8.27 28.35 7.11
N SER A 399 -9.52 28.00 6.74
CA SER A 399 -10.65 28.93 6.85
C SER A 399 -10.86 29.38 8.30
N LYS A 400 -10.76 28.46 9.26
CA LYS A 400 -10.92 28.75 10.68
C LYS A 400 -9.85 29.70 11.21
N ALA A 401 -8.57 29.44 10.89
CA ALA A 401 -7.47 30.32 11.32
C ALA A 401 -7.60 31.75 10.75
N ILE A 402 -8.04 31.88 9.48
CA ILE A 402 -8.30 33.18 8.86
C ILE A 402 -9.44 33.91 9.57
N GLU A 403 -10.54 33.22 9.86
CA GLU A 403 -11.70 33.78 10.56
C GLU A 403 -11.36 34.23 11.98
N GLU A 404 -10.66 33.40 12.75
CA GLU A 404 -10.22 33.72 14.12
C GLU A 404 -9.29 34.95 14.14
N LEU A 405 -8.32 35.01 13.22
CA LEU A 405 -7.45 36.17 13.10
C LEU A 405 -8.22 37.45 12.72
N GLN A 406 -9.19 37.34 11.81
CA GLN A 406 -10.02 38.47 11.39
C GLN A 406 -10.87 39.01 12.55
N VAL A 407 -11.49 38.13 13.35
CA VAL A 407 -12.27 38.52 14.53
C VAL A 407 -11.39 39.23 15.56
N CYS A 408 -10.20 38.70 15.86
CA CYS A 408 -9.26 39.33 16.79
C CYS A 408 -8.77 40.70 16.30
N ARG A 409 -8.53 40.86 14.99
CA ARG A 409 -8.18 42.17 14.39
C ARG A 409 -9.32 43.17 14.51
N CYS A 410 -10.56 42.77 14.19
CA CYS A 410 -11.73 43.63 14.37
C CYS A 410 -11.93 44.07 15.82
N ARG A 411 -11.72 43.17 16.79
CA ARG A 411 -11.78 43.53 18.23
C ARG A 411 -10.70 44.54 18.61
N LYS A 412 -9.50 44.40 18.05
CA LYS A 412 -8.38 45.31 18.31
C LYS A 412 -8.65 46.71 17.75
N ASP A 413 -9.23 46.78 16.55
CA ASP A 413 -9.59 48.06 15.93
C ASP A 413 -10.73 48.76 16.66
N ALA A 414 -11.66 48.01 17.25
CA ALA A 414 -12.76 48.56 18.06
C ALA A 414 -12.27 49.22 19.36
N ILE A 415 -11.17 48.73 19.98
CA ILE A 415 -10.60 49.30 21.21
C ILE A 415 -9.85 50.62 20.95
N LYS A 416 -9.33 50.83 19.73
CA LYS A 416 -8.55 52.03 19.37
C LYS A 416 -9.34 53.32 19.19
N ILE A 417 -10.66 53.29 19.31
CA ILE A 417 -11.56 54.43 19.05
C ILE A 417 -12.18 54.84 20.41
N PRO A 418 -12.08 56.09 20.95
CA PRO A 418 -11.82 57.37 20.27
C PRO A 418 -10.86 58.36 20.99
N GLU A 419 -9.91 58.95 20.26
CA GLU A 419 -9.11 60.12 20.75
C GLU A 419 -9.88 61.45 20.76
N ASN A 420 -11.13 61.50 20.29
CA ASN A 420 -11.83 62.75 19.97
C ASN A 420 -13.00 63.14 20.91
N LYS A 421 -13.07 62.61 22.14
CA LYS A 421 -14.06 63.07 23.14
C LYS A 421 -13.38 63.62 24.40
N SER A 422 -13.50 64.94 24.50
CA SER A 422 -13.26 65.84 25.62
C SER A 422 -13.39 65.20 27.00
N GLU A 423 -12.30 65.30 27.77
CA GLU A 423 -12.23 65.60 29.21
C GLU A 423 -13.49 65.31 30.04
N GLU A 424 -13.59 64.14 30.67
CA GLU A 424 -14.15 63.91 32.03
C GLU A 424 -14.49 62.42 32.26
N HIS A 425 -13.47 61.60 32.54
CA HIS A 425 -13.55 60.48 33.50
C HIS A 425 -12.20 59.76 33.55
N THR A 426 -11.46 59.94 34.65
CA THR A 426 -10.06 59.48 34.82
C THR A 426 -9.91 58.09 35.44
N LEU A 427 -10.98 57.36 35.76
CA LEU A 427 -10.89 56.17 36.62
C LEU A 427 -10.61 54.81 35.94
N ASP A 428 -10.78 54.63 34.62
CA ASP A 428 -10.68 53.29 33.98
C ASP A 428 -9.49 53.07 33.04
N LYS A 429 -8.56 54.03 32.93
CA LYS A 429 -7.40 53.94 32.03
C LYS A 429 -6.50 52.69 32.17
N PRO A 430 -6.19 52.15 33.37
CA PRO A 430 -5.24 51.03 33.47
C PRO A 430 -5.80 49.70 32.94
N ASN A 431 -7.13 49.49 32.99
CA ASN A 431 -7.75 48.26 32.52
C ASN A 431 -7.75 48.15 30.99
N ILE A 432 -7.94 49.27 30.28
CA ILE A 432 -7.95 49.32 28.81
C ILE A 432 -6.56 49.01 28.24
N ALA A 433 -5.50 49.56 28.85
CA ALA A 433 -4.12 49.30 28.42
C ALA A 433 -3.72 47.83 28.59
N LEU A 434 -4.20 47.17 29.66
CA LEU A 434 -3.97 45.74 29.88
C LEU A 434 -4.72 44.88 28.85
N GLU A 435 -5.99 45.20 28.55
CA GLU A 435 -6.76 44.49 27.52
C GLU A 435 -6.14 44.65 26.12
N GLU A 436 -5.69 45.85 25.76
CA GLU A 436 -4.99 46.09 24.48
C GLU A 436 -3.71 45.26 24.38
N PHE A 437 -2.92 45.19 25.46
CA PHE A 437 -1.69 44.40 25.50
C PHE A 437 -1.97 42.88 25.36
N GLU A 438 -2.98 42.36 26.07
CA GLU A 438 -3.38 40.96 25.95
C GLU A 438 -3.88 40.62 24.54
N LEU A 439 -4.69 41.50 23.96
CA LEU A 439 -5.22 41.30 22.62
C LEU A 439 -4.13 41.40 21.54
N GLN A 440 -3.17 42.31 21.70
CA GLN A 440 -1.99 42.39 20.84
C GLN A 440 -1.20 41.08 20.84
N LYS A 441 -0.98 40.50 22.03
CA LYS A 441 -0.29 39.21 22.18
C LYS A 441 -1.08 38.05 21.55
N GLN A 442 -2.42 38.06 21.67
CA GLN A 442 -3.27 37.06 21.01
C GLN A 442 -3.21 37.16 19.49
N VAL A 443 -3.20 38.37 18.93
CA VAL A 443 -3.06 38.57 17.48
C VAL A 443 -1.72 38.03 16.98
N GLU A 444 -0.62 38.32 17.67
CA GLU A 444 0.70 37.80 17.31
C GLU A 444 0.76 36.26 17.31
N LEU A 445 0.18 35.63 18.35
CA LEU A 445 0.06 34.16 18.41
C LEU A 445 -0.75 33.57 17.25
N LEU A 446 -1.87 34.20 16.89
CA LEU A 446 -2.72 33.74 15.78
C LEU A 446 -2.06 33.95 14.41
N GLU A 447 -1.25 35.00 14.24
CA GLU A 447 -0.47 35.23 13.02
C GLU A 447 0.59 34.13 12.82
N ASP A 448 1.28 33.73 13.90
CA ASP A 448 2.21 32.61 13.87
C ASP A 448 1.51 31.28 13.58
N GLU A 449 0.33 31.04 14.17
CA GLU A 449 -0.49 29.87 13.87
C GLU A 449 -0.94 29.85 12.40
N LEU A 450 -1.44 30.97 11.89
CA LEU A 450 -1.85 31.10 10.49
C LEU A 450 -0.69 30.79 9.55
N LYS A 451 0.50 31.33 9.81
CA LYS A 451 1.71 31.06 9.01
C LYS A 451 2.06 29.57 8.98
N ASN A 452 1.91 28.87 10.09
CA ASN A 452 2.10 27.42 10.16
C ASN A 452 1.03 26.65 9.35
N VAL A 453 -0.23 27.08 9.44
CA VAL A 453 -1.37 26.51 8.70
C VAL A 453 -1.23 26.73 7.19
N GLU A 454 -0.77 27.90 6.77
CA GLU A 454 -0.46 28.27 5.39
C GLU A 454 0.71 27.44 4.84
N GLN A 455 1.79 27.27 5.62
CA GLN A 455 2.90 26.43 5.22
C GLN A 455 2.44 24.98 4.98
N LYS A 456 1.59 24.44 5.86
CA LYS A 456 0.98 23.13 5.69
C LYS A 456 0.07 23.08 4.46
N HIS A 457 -0.69 24.16 4.19
CA HIS A 457 -1.52 24.26 2.99
C HIS A 457 -0.69 24.23 1.70
N ALA A 458 0.43 24.95 1.66
CA ALA A 458 1.36 24.92 0.54
C ALA A 458 1.91 23.50 0.29
N GLN A 459 2.28 22.77 1.35
CA GLN A 459 2.74 21.38 1.22
C GLN A 459 1.66 20.45 0.64
N ILE A 460 0.41 20.59 1.09
CA ILE A 460 -0.72 19.80 0.57
C ILE A 460 -1.01 20.17 -0.89
N CYS A 461 -0.95 21.46 -1.25
CA CYS A 461 -1.10 21.93 -2.62
C CYS A 461 -0.03 21.34 -3.55
N LEU A 462 1.23 21.28 -3.12
CA LEU A 462 2.32 20.64 -3.87
C LEU A 462 2.08 19.14 -4.07
N ALA A 463 1.59 18.44 -3.05
CA ALA A 463 1.24 17.02 -3.16
C ALA A 463 0.09 16.77 -4.15
N LEU A 464 -0.92 17.65 -4.17
CA LEU A 464 -2.01 17.63 -5.15
C LEU A 464 -1.48 17.88 -6.56
N MET A 465 -0.69 18.94 -6.77
CA MET A 465 -0.09 19.27 -8.06
C MET A 465 0.71 18.09 -8.63
N LYS A 466 1.56 17.48 -7.82
CA LYS A 466 2.30 16.26 -8.18
C LYS A 466 1.38 15.16 -8.71
N SER A 467 0.26 14.93 -8.02
CA SER A 467 -0.67 13.85 -8.35
C SER A 467 -1.47 14.13 -9.63
N CYS A 468 -1.77 15.40 -9.90
CA CYS A 468 -2.33 15.84 -11.18
C CYS A 468 -1.35 15.55 -12.31
N CYS A 469 -0.07 15.93 -12.14
CA CYS A 469 0.97 15.69 -13.14
C CYS A 469 1.16 14.19 -13.40
N ASP A 470 1.26 13.37 -12.35
CA ASP A 470 1.37 11.92 -12.50
C ASP A 470 0.16 11.37 -13.28
N SER A 471 -1.07 11.73 -12.88
CA SER A 471 -2.29 11.25 -13.55
C SER A 471 -2.33 11.62 -15.04
N ILE A 472 -1.93 12.84 -15.38
CA ILE A 472 -1.84 13.31 -16.78
C ILE A 472 -0.80 12.49 -17.56
N VAL A 473 0.41 12.35 -17.02
CA VAL A 473 1.51 11.59 -17.66
C VAL A 473 1.10 10.14 -17.90
N PHE A 474 0.55 9.47 -16.89
CA PHE A 474 0.20 8.05 -16.98
C PHE A 474 -1.06 7.79 -17.81
N SER A 475 -1.93 8.77 -17.99
CA SER A 475 -3.11 8.63 -18.86
C SER A 475 -2.76 8.42 -20.35
N ASN A 476 -1.54 8.80 -20.76
CA ASN A 476 -1.03 8.63 -22.13
C ASN A 476 -0.31 7.29 -22.36
N ASN A 477 -0.12 6.47 -21.30
CA ASN A 477 0.56 5.19 -21.42
C ASN A 477 -0.28 4.17 -22.20
N ALA A 478 0.43 3.27 -22.90
CA ALA A 478 -0.19 2.17 -23.63
C ALA A 478 -1.06 1.31 -22.69
N GLY A 479 -2.27 1.02 -23.12
CA GLY A 479 -3.26 0.23 -22.36
C GLY A 479 -4.24 1.05 -21.55
N ILE A 480 -3.98 2.35 -21.36
CA ILE A 480 -4.92 3.34 -20.83
C ILE A 480 -5.37 4.23 -21.98
N ASP A 481 -4.40 4.82 -22.70
CA ASP A 481 -4.60 5.59 -23.94
C ASP A 481 -5.80 6.58 -23.85
N LEU A 482 -5.95 7.26 -22.71
CA LEU A 482 -7.10 8.11 -22.38
C LEU A 482 -7.24 9.25 -23.40
N HIS A 483 -6.13 9.92 -23.69
CA HIS A 483 -6.09 11.00 -24.68
C HIS A 483 -6.42 10.52 -26.08
N LEU A 484 -5.93 9.34 -26.48
CA LEU A 484 -6.27 8.76 -27.77
C LEU A 484 -7.78 8.46 -27.86
N LYS A 485 -8.37 7.93 -26.77
CA LYS A 485 -9.80 7.60 -26.72
C LYS A 485 -10.70 8.84 -26.77
N TYR A 486 -10.38 9.90 -26.03
CA TYR A 486 -11.26 11.09 -25.93
C TYR A 486 -10.93 12.19 -26.94
N ARG A 487 -9.68 12.32 -27.37
CA ARG A 487 -9.24 13.37 -28.32
C ARG A 487 -8.90 12.83 -29.71
N GLY A 488 -8.97 11.52 -29.92
CA GLY A 488 -8.58 10.86 -31.18
C GLY A 488 -7.07 10.89 -31.47
N LYS A 489 -6.26 11.51 -30.60
CA LYS A 489 -4.81 11.67 -30.75
C LYS A 489 -4.11 11.51 -29.40
N LYS A 490 -2.91 10.94 -29.41
CA LYS A 490 -2.06 10.87 -28.22
C LYS A 490 -1.58 12.27 -27.82
N MET A 491 -1.36 12.46 -26.52
CA MET A 491 -0.74 13.69 -26.03
C MET A 491 0.71 13.75 -26.52
N SER A 492 1.18 14.95 -26.88
CA SER A 492 2.55 15.12 -27.34
C SER A 492 3.55 14.76 -26.25
N GLU A 493 4.64 14.11 -26.64
CA GLU A 493 5.70 13.71 -25.70
C GLU A 493 6.34 14.90 -24.99
N GLY A 494 6.36 16.08 -25.64
CA GLY A 494 6.83 17.33 -25.02
C GLY A 494 5.98 17.74 -23.82
N VAL A 495 4.64 17.75 -23.97
CA VAL A 495 3.72 18.08 -22.85
C VAL A 495 3.84 17.04 -21.74
N GLN A 496 3.91 15.75 -22.09
CA GLN A 496 4.12 14.68 -21.11
C GLN A 496 5.43 14.86 -20.34
N SER A 497 6.51 15.26 -21.01
CA SER A 497 7.81 15.49 -20.40
C SER A 497 7.78 16.67 -19.42
N VAL A 498 7.11 17.77 -19.78
CA VAL A 498 6.94 18.94 -18.90
C VAL A 498 6.22 18.56 -17.60
N PHE A 499 5.11 17.83 -17.67
CA PHE A 499 4.42 17.34 -16.47
C PHE A 499 5.27 16.36 -15.65
N GLY A 500 6.06 15.51 -16.32
CA GLY A 500 7.02 14.62 -15.65
C GLY A 500 8.08 15.40 -14.87
N ILE A 501 8.61 16.49 -15.45
CA ILE A 501 9.58 17.37 -14.80
C ILE A 501 8.95 18.10 -13.61
N ILE A 502 7.75 18.66 -13.76
CA ILE A 502 7.04 19.33 -12.66
C ILE A 502 6.82 18.35 -11.50
N SER A 503 6.34 17.13 -11.78
CA SER A 503 6.19 16.08 -10.77
C SER A 503 7.52 15.77 -10.06
N ALA A 504 8.62 15.63 -10.80
CA ALA A 504 9.94 15.40 -10.22
C ALA A 504 10.43 16.58 -9.36
N LEU A 505 10.24 17.82 -9.82
CA LEU A 505 10.62 19.03 -9.09
C LEU A 505 9.85 19.17 -7.77
N THR A 506 8.56 18.82 -7.72
CA THR A 506 7.80 18.83 -6.45
C THR A 506 8.36 17.83 -5.44
N VAL A 507 8.82 16.67 -5.90
CA VAL A 507 9.48 15.67 -5.03
C VAL A 507 10.81 16.21 -4.53
N LEU A 508 11.60 16.83 -5.40
CA LEU A 508 12.86 17.43 -5.01
C LEU A 508 12.65 18.54 -3.98
N TYR A 509 11.73 19.47 -4.23
CA TYR A 509 11.38 20.55 -3.32
C TYR A 509 11.01 20.04 -1.92
N ASN A 510 10.19 18.98 -1.83
CA ASN A 510 9.80 18.38 -0.54
C ASN A 510 10.95 17.67 0.19
N ASN A 511 12.03 17.29 -0.50
CA ASN A 511 13.19 16.63 0.09
C ASN A 511 14.35 17.58 0.37
N PHE A 512 14.32 18.82 -0.13
CA PHE A 512 15.35 19.80 0.21
C PHE A 512 15.23 20.23 1.68
N PRO A 513 16.35 20.37 2.42
CA PRO A 513 16.32 20.85 3.79
C PRO A 513 15.70 22.26 3.81
N LYS A 514 14.79 22.52 4.75
CA LYS A 514 14.17 23.85 4.93
C LYS A 514 15.14 24.94 5.44
N ASN A 515 16.41 24.59 5.64
CA ASN A 515 17.40 25.40 6.37
C ASN A 515 18.64 25.77 5.52
N LEU A 516 18.51 25.80 4.19
CA LEU A 516 19.41 26.52 3.30
C LEU A 516 18.79 27.89 3.03
#